data_AF-A0A831UND8-F1
#
_entry.id   AF-A0A831UND8-F1
#
_cell.length_a   1.000
_cell.length_b   1.000
_cell.length_c   1.000
_cell.angle_alpha   90.00
_cell.angle_beta   90.00
_cell.angle_gamma   90.00
#
_symmetry.space_group_name_H-M   'P 1'
#
loop_
_entity.id
_entity.type
_entity.pdbx_description
1 polymer ?
#
loop_
_entity_poly.entity_id
_entity_poly.type
_entity_poly.pdbx_seq_one_letter_code
_entity_poly.pdbx_strand_id
1 'polypeptide(L)'
;MKQLEAFAKATHTPIGYFFLPEPPEEHIPIPDLRTVRSDEISHPSPDLLDTIHTMQRRQAWLREELIECEAESLDVVGSARVSDDPQGVGLEMRRMAGLADGWAAAVRTWQE
;
A
#
# COMPACT_ATOMS: atom_id res chain seq x y z
N MET A 1 32.67 11.93 3.48
CA MET A 1 31.59 11.11 4.07
C MET A 1 30.37 11.96 4.40
N LYS A 2 30.44 12.92 5.35
CA LYS A 2 29.28 13.77 5.75
C LYS A 2 28.52 14.46 4.60
N GLN A 3 29.21 14.92 3.55
CA GLN A 3 28.54 15.53 2.39
C GLN A 3 27.73 14.52 1.56
N LEU A 4 28.27 13.32 1.37
CA LEU A 4 27.58 12.25 0.64
C LEU A 4 26.39 11.71 1.44
N GLU A 5 26.53 11.59 2.76
CA GLU A 5 25.41 11.26 3.67
C GLU A 5 24.30 12.30 3.63
N ALA A 6 24.64 13.59 3.66
CA ALA A 6 23.67 14.68 3.55
C ALA A 6 22.98 14.67 2.18
N PHE A 7 23.73 14.40 1.10
CA PHE A 7 23.17 14.28 -0.25
C PHE A 7 22.23 13.08 -0.36
N ALA A 8 22.64 11.90 0.10
CA ALA A 8 21.83 10.69 0.14
C ALA A 8 20.50 10.91 0.87
N LYS A 9 20.54 11.59 2.03
CA LYS A 9 19.34 11.95 2.78
C LYS A 9 18.45 12.94 2.03
N ALA A 10 19.03 13.92 1.34
CA ALA A 10 18.27 14.91 0.59
C ALA A 10 17.57 14.30 -0.64
N THR A 11 18.22 13.33 -1.31
CA THR A 11 17.67 12.66 -2.50
C THR A 11 16.87 11.40 -2.19
N HIS A 12 16.80 10.99 -0.91
CA HIS A 12 16.24 9.71 -0.48
C HIS A 12 16.86 8.51 -1.21
N THR A 13 18.12 8.63 -1.63
CA THR A 13 18.86 7.56 -2.29
C THR A 13 19.66 6.80 -1.25
N PRO A 14 19.58 5.46 -1.16
CA PRO A 14 20.40 4.68 -0.24
C PRO A 14 21.88 5.00 -0.44
N ILE A 15 22.61 5.29 0.64
CA ILE A 15 24.01 5.73 0.55
C ILE A 15 24.90 4.71 -0.18
N GLY A 16 24.57 3.42 -0.06
CA GLY A 16 25.26 2.33 -0.76
C GLY A 16 25.19 2.42 -2.28
N TYR A 17 24.14 3.05 -2.83
CA TYR A 17 23.95 3.15 -4.29
C TYR A 17 25.01 4.03 -4.95
N PHE A 18 25.53 5.04 -4.24
CA PHE A 18 26.61 5.89 -4.76
C PHE A 18 27.95 5.17 -4.92
N PHE A 19 28.06 3.94 -4.43
CA PHE A 19 29.25 3.10 -4.58
C PHE A 19 29.05 1.96 -5.60
N LEU A 20 27.86 1.86 -6.20
CA LEU A 20 27.59 0.91 -7.26
C LEU A 20 28.12 1.44 -8.60
N PRO A 21 28.59 0.58 -9.51
CA PRO A 21 29.05 1.00 -10.83
C PRO A 21 27.92 1.59 -11.69
N GLU A 22 26.68 1.16 -11.44
CA GLU A 22 25.46 1.66 -12.06
C GLU A 22 24.31 1.66 -11.04
N PRO A 23 23.30 2.54 -11.19
CA PRO A 23 22.12 2.51 -10.36
C PRO A 23 21.38 1.18 -10.50
N PRO A 24 20.88 0.58 -9.39
CA PRO A 24 20.11 -0.65 -9.48
C PRO A 24 18.72 -0.35 -10.07
N GLU A 25 18.14 -1.34 -10.74
CA GLU A 25 16.74 -1.29 -11.14
C GLU A 25 15.83 -1.55 -9.94
N GLU A 26 14.94 -0.60 -9.65
CA GLU A 26 13.97 -0.71 -8.57
C GLU A 26 12.58 -1.03 -9.12
N HIS A 27 11.97 -2.09 -8.62
CA HIS A 27 10.61 -2.51 -9.00
C HIS A 27 9.62 -2.27 -7.86
N ILE A 28 8.39 -1.91 -8.20
CA ILE A 28 7.30 -1.78 -7.24
C ILE A 28 6.89 -3.20 -6.80
N PRO A 29 6.99 -3.56 -5.51
CA PRO A 29 6.74 -4.93 -5.03
C PRO A 29 5.25 -5.25 -4.84
N ILE A 30 4.36 -4.40 -5.36
CA ILE A 30 2.90 -4.51 -5.28
C ILE A 30 2.28 -4.10 -6.63
N PRO A 31 1.06 -4.56 -6.96
CA PRO A 31 0.34 -4.04 -8.11
C PRO A 31 0.17 -2.52 -8.04
N ASP A 32 0.63 -1.81 -9.07
CA ASP A 32 0.47 -0.36 -9.13
C ASP A 32 -0.88 0.02 -9.75
N LEU A 33 -1.83 0.36 -8.89
CA LEU A 33 -3.20 0.73 -9.26
C LEU A 33 -3.41 2.25 -9.32
N ARG A 34 -2.32 3.04 -9.32
CA ARG A 34 -2.40 4.51 -9.30
C ARG A 34 -2.71 5.13 -10.66
N THR A 35 -2.58 4.38 -11.75
CA THR A 35 -2.99 4.84 -13.09
C THR A 35 -4.29 4.19 -13.55
N VAL A 36 -5.13 5.01 -14.18
CA VAL A 36 -6.30 4.56 -14.92
C VAL A 36 -5.86 4.41 -16.38
N ARG A 37 -6.04 3.22 -16.97
CA ARG A 37 -5.65 2.83 -18.36
C ARG A 37 -4.22 2.37 -18.61
N SER A 38 -3.44 2.07 -17.56
CA SER A 38 -2.09 1.49 -17.73
C SER A 38 -1.13 2.36 -18.56
N ASP A 39 -1.28 3.69 -18.54
CA ASP A 39 -0.19 4.57 -18.98
C ASP A 39 1.04 4.22 -18.12
N GLU A 40 2.16 3.91 -18.78
CA GLU A 40 3.40 3.47 -18.12
C GLU A 40 3.78 4.49 -17.04
N ILE A 41 3.70 4.03 -15.79
CA ILE A 41 4.14 4.80 -14.65
C ILE A 41 5.65 4.90 -14.74
N SER A 42 6.18 6.12 -14.86
CA SER A 42 7.61 6.38 -14.70
C SER A 42 8.06 5.84 -13.34
N HIS A 43 9.25 5.26 -13.28
CA HIS A 43 9.90 4.73 -12.08
C HIS A 43 9.40 5.36 -10.76
N PRO A 44 8.95 4.56 -9.77
CA PRO A 44 8.47 5.08 -8.50
C PRO A 44 9.54 5.96 -7.83
N SER A 45 9.12 6.99 -7.10
CA SER A 45 10.09 7.78 -6.33
C SER A 45 10.71 6.91 -5.22
N PRO A 46 11.98 7.16 -4.85
CA PRO A 46 12.61 6.45 -3.72
C PRO A 46 11.82 6.57 -2.41
N ASP A 47 11.21 7.74 -2.16
CA ASP A 47 10.34 7.98 -1.01
C ASP A 47 9.07 7.09 -1.00
N LEU A 48 8.48 6.88 -2.17
CA LEU A 48 7.36 5.95 -2.31
C LEU A 48 7.81 4.51 -2.06
N LEU A 49 8.95 4.10 -2.61
CA LEU A 49 9.49 2.75 -2.39
C LEU A 49 9.80 2.49 -0.91
N ASP A 50 10.44 3.44 -0.22
CA ASP A 50 10.71 3.31 1.22
C ASP A 50 9.41 3.23 2.04
N THR A 51 8.41 4.02 1.66
CA THR A 51 7.07 3.95 2.26
C THR A 51 6.45 2.57 2.06
N ILE A 52 6.46 2.02 0.84
CA ILE A 52 5.93 0.69 0.52
C ILE A 52 6.65 -0.37 1.34
N HIS A 53 7.98 -0.38 1.36
CA HIS A 53 8.75 -1.35 2.14
C HIS A 53 8.49 -1.23 3.64
N THR A 54 8.33 -0.01 4.16
CA THR A 54 7.97 0.22 5.55
C THR A 54 6.58 -0.33 5.88
N MET A 55 5.59 -0.13 5.01
CA MET A 55 4.26 -0.71 5.20
C MET A 55 4.27 -2.23 5.12
N GLN A 56 5.01 -2.82 4.16
CA GLN A 56 5.14 -4.28 4.05
C GLN A 56 5.74 -4.90 5.31
N ARG A 57 6.80 -4.29 5.87
CA ARG A 57 7.38 -4.75 7.15
C ARG A 57 6.37 -4.68 8.29
N ARG A 58 5.60 -3.60 8.40
CA ARG A 58 4.56 -3.46 9.43
C ARG A 58 3.43 -4.47 9.26
N GLN A 59 3.01 -4.73 8.03
CA GLN A 59 2.00 -5.75 7.72
C GLN A 59 2.48 -7.16 8.06
N ALA A 60 3.73 -7.49 7.72
CA ALA A 60 4.34 -8.78 8.05
C ALA A 60 4.40 -8.98 9.57
N TRP A 61 4.92 -7.98 10.29
CA TRP A 61 4.96 -8.01 11.75
C TRP A 61 3.57 -8.16 12.36
N LEU A 62 2.60 -7.34 11.97
CA LEU A 62 1.23 -7.42 12.50
C LEU A 62 0.59 -8.79 12.25
N ARG A 63 0.84 -9.39 11.08
CA ARG A 63 0.37 -10.73 10.75
C ARG A 63 0.96 -11.77 11.71
N GLU A 64 2.27 -11.73 11.93
CA GLU A 64 2.97 -12.66 12.83
C GLU A 64 2.43 -12.53 14.26
N GLU A 65 2.30 -11.31 14.78
CA GLU A 65 1.73 -11.05 16.11
C GLU A 65 0.30 -11.57 16.25
N LEU A 66 -0.58 -11.31 15.27
CA LEU A 66 -1.96 -11.79 15.31
C LEU A 66 -2.05 -13.32 15.29
N ILE A 67 -1.14 -13.99 14.58
CA ILE A 67 -1.05 -15.46 14.57
C ILE A 67 -0.60 -15.97 15.95
N GLU A 68 0.44 -15.36 16.53
CA GLU A 68 0.96 -15.73 17.85
C GLU A 68 -0.06 -15.50 18.97
N CYS A 69 -0.88 -14.45 18.86
CA CYS A 69 -1.98 -14.16 19.78
C CYS A 69 -3.26 -14.98 19.52
N GLU A 70 -3.26 -15.90 18.55
CA GLU A 70 -4.43 -16.69 18.16
C GLU A 70 -5.66 -15.82 17.84
N ALA A 71 -5.43 -14.67 17.20
CA ALA A 71 -6.51 -13.76 16.84
C ALA A 71 -7.52 -14.43 15.89
N GLU A 72 -8.81 -14.15 16.12
CA GLU A 72 -9.87 -14.69 15.28
C GLU A 72 -9.78 -14.16 13.83
N SER A 73 -10.10 -15.02 12.87
CA SER A 73 -10.19 -14.64 11.47
C SER A 73 -11.31 -13.64 11.24
N LEU A 74 -11.08 -12.65 10.39
CA LEU A 74 -12.11 -11.69 9.99
C LEU A 74 -13.06 -12.32 8.97
N ASP A 75 -14.36 -12.31 9.27
CA ASP A 75 -15.42 -12.86 8.41
C ASP A 75 -15.44 -12.26 6.98
N VAL A 76 -14.93 -11.04 6.80
CA VAL A 76 -14.90 -10.35 5.51
C VAL A 76 -13.85 -10.93 4.55
N VAL A 77 -12.77 -11.50 5.09
CA VAL A 77 -11.63 -11.93 4.27
C VAL A 77 -11.94 -13.27 3.65
N GLY A 78 -12.06 -13.30 2.32
CA GLY A 78 -12.39 -14.51 1.57
C GLY A 78 -13.89 -14.85 1.52
N SER A 79 -14.76 -13.93 1.93
CA SER A 79 -16.22 -14.13 1.91
C SER A 79 -16.85 -14.08 0.51
N ALA A 80 -16.14 -13.50 -0.48
CA ALA A 80 -16.62 -13.34 -1.85
C ALA A 80 -15.72 -14.05 -2.87
N ARG A 81 -16.30 -14.45 -4.01
CA ARG A 81 -15.65 -15.09 -5.14
C ARG A 81 -15.66 -14.17 -6.36
N VAL A 82 -14.72 -14.39 -7.28
CA VAL A 82 -14.63 -13.65 -8.56
C VAL A 82 -15.89 -13.80 -9.42
N SER A 83 -16.66 -14.88 -9.23
CA SER A 83 -17.92 -15.14 -9.93
C SER A 83 -19.13 -14.42 -9.34
N ASP A 84 -19.01 -13.82 -8.15
CA ASP A 84 -20.13 -13.20 -7.47
C ASP A 84 -20.47 -11.85 -8.11
N ASP A 85 -21.73 -11.43 -7.96
CA ASP A 85 -22.18 -10.13 -8.47
C ASP A 85 -21.40 -8.98 -7.79
N PRO A 86 -20.64 -8.16 -8.55
CA PRO A 86 -19.86 -7.07 -7.96
C PRO A 86 -20.70 -6.04 -7.20
N GLN A 87 -21.94 -5.80 -7.62
CA GLN A 87 -22.83 -4.86 -6.93
C GLN A 87 -23.26 -5.39 -5.57
N GLY A 88 -23.69 -6.66 -5.50
CA GLY A 88 -24.02 -7.36 -4.27
C GLY A 88 -22.84 -7.42 -3.29
N VAL A 89 -21.64 -7.76 -3.77
CA VAL A 89 -20.42 -7.77 -2.94
C VAL A 89 -20.13 -6.37 -2.39
N GLY A 90 -20.23 -5.33 -3.22
CA GLY A 90 -20.03 -3.94 -2.78
C GLY A 90 -21.03 -3.47 -1.72
N LEU A 91 -22.29 -3.91 -1.81
CA LEU A 91 -23.31 -3.66 -0.78
C LEU A 91 -22.96 -4.34 0.54
N GLU A 92 -22.51 -5.59 0.49
CA GLU A 92 -22.09 -6.32 1.69
C GLU A 92 -20.87 -5.70 2.35
N MET A 93 -19.87 -5.27 1.57
CA MET A 93 -18.72 -4.53 2.09
C MET A 93 -19.14 -3.24 2.82
N ARG A 94 -20.12 -2.49 2.28
CA ARG A 94 -20.68 -1.31 2.97
C ARG A 94 -21.33 -1.68 4.30
N ARG A 95 -22.17 -2.73 4.30
CA ARG A 95 -22.84 -3.24 5.51
C ARG A 95 -21.82 -3.61 6.59
N MET A 96 -20.77 -4.35 6.23
CA MET A 96 -19.71 -4.77 7.17
C MET A 96 -18.90 -3.59 7.72
N ALA A 97 -18.64 -2.57 6.90
CA ALA A 97 -17.95 -1.35 7.32
C ALA A 97 -18.84 -0.38 8.12
N GLY A 98 -20.13 -0.68 8.32
CA GLY A 98 -21.08 0.21 8.99
C GLY A 98 -21.43 1.47 8.17
N LEU A 99 -21.29 1.40 6.85
CA LEU A 99 -21.50 2.52 5.93
C LEU A 99 -22.92 2.47 5.34
N ALA A 100 -23.72 3.50 5.61
CA ALA A 100 -25.07 3.63 5.04
C ALA A 100 -25.04 3.93 3.53
N ASP A 101 -26.11 3.63 2.82
CA ASP A 101 -26.23 4.05 1.42
C ASP A 101 -26.20 5.58 1.32
N GLY A 102 -25.39 6.09 0.39
CA GLY A 102 -25.18 7.52 0.23
C GLY A 102 -24.35 8.19 1.32
N TRP A 103 -23.70 7.44 2.25
CA TRP A 103 -22.88 8.02 3.32
C TRP A 103 -21.86 9.03 2.81
N ALA A 104 -21.23 8.76 1.67
CA ALA A 104 -20.21 9.61 1.09
C ALA A 104 -20.74 10.98 0.65
N ALA A 105 -22.05 11.11 0.39
CA ALA A 105 -22.67 12.40 0.08
C ALA A 105 -22.83 13.29 1.32
N ALA A 106 -22.85 12.71 2.53
CA ALA A 106 -22.91 13.45 3.79
C ALA A 106 -21.54 13.99 4.23
N VAL A 107 -20.46 13.50 3.64
CA VAL A 107 -19.08 13.82 3.98
C VAL A 107 -18.46 14.63 2.85
N ARG A 108 -18.12 15.90 3.09
CA ARG A 108 -17.65 16.79 2.01
C ARG A 108 -16.17 16.61 1.71
N THR A 109 -15.41 16.15 2.70
CA THR A 109 -13.97 15.92 2.59
C THR A 109 -13.63 14.65 3.37
N TRP A 110 -12.56 13.96 3.01
CA TRP A 110 -12.09 12.77 3.72
C TRP A 110 -11.73 13.01 5.21
N GLN A 111 -11.69 14.27 5.66
CA GLN A 111 -11.39 14.67 7.04
C GLN A 111 -12.66 14.91 7.88
N GLU A 112 -13.83 15.00 7.25
CA GLU A 112 -15.14 15.09 7.91
C GLU A 112 -15.71 13.70 8.16
#